data_AF-A0A7J8U520-F1
#
_entry.id   AF-A0A7J8U520-F1
#
_cell.length_a   1.000
_cell.length_b   1.000
_cell.length_c   1.000
_cell.angle_alpha   90.00
_cell.angle_beta   90.00
_cell.angle_gamma   90.00
#
_symmetry.space_group_name_H-M   'P 1'
#
loop_
_entity.id
_entity.type
_entity.pdbx_description
1 polymer ?
#
loop_
_entity_poly.entity_id
_entity_poly.type
_entity_poly.pdbx_seq_one_letter_code
_entity_poly.pdbx_strand_id
1 'polypeptide(L)'
;MEFSLRCASVLVPFPFNNNKRNRGLLRAQLSDENDPLLRLAINSASLQPLFMDPYAGCLVPPHTRLNFENSSKHYCIATKFIDDKLLRTVNHMDGLKQVVLFSDGMDTRPYRLNWPSSTIIFDISPERVYQNAIEKLQDVGAKIPRSCLFLHVPLESSNIQEALHMKGFNGNRPSILAIQGLPLMTLASFKEILLTVSGMAMDGCLFLGELPAWLAETKIGTKSSTEKWMDNLFMSNGFKVNMVSYHKAAKSLGKALELGDHKYILFVAEQLRFSDDQ
;
A
#
# COMPACT_ATOMS: atom_id res chain seq x y z
N MET A 1 47.68 -25.63 17.96
CA MET A 1 47.72 -26.77 17.02
C MET A 1 46.35 -27.39 16.99
N GLU A 2 45.83 -27.55 15.79
CA GLU A 2 44.42 -27.74 15.41
C GLU A 2 43.71 -28.89 16.14
N PHE A 3 42.48 -28.62 16.59
CA PHE A 3 41.47 -29.67 16.80
C PHE A 3 40.36 -29.49 15.76
N SER A 4 40.46 -30.32 14.74
CA SER A 4 39.40 -30.58 13.76
C SER A 4 38.25 -31.29 14.46
N LEU A 5 37.07 -30.69 14.47
CA LEU A 5 35.82 -31.38 14.78
C LEU A 5 34.84 -31.14 13.63
N ARG A 6 34.75 -32.17 12.79
CA ARG A 6 33.69 -32.37 11.79
C ARG A 6 32.34 -32.47 12.50
N CYS A 7 31.44 -31.52 12.24
CA CYS A 7 30.02 -31.73 12.53
C CYS A 7 29.36 -32.39 11.31
N ALA A 8 28.82 -33.57 11.55
CA ALA A 8 28.12 -34.41 10.59
C ALA A 8 26.81 -33.77 10.13
N SER A 9 26.64 -33.69 8.83
CA SER A 9 25.37 -33.43 8.16
C SER A 9 24.49 -34.68 8.25
N VAL A 10 23.42 -34.60 9.05
CA VAL A 10 22.36 -35.60 9.05
C VAL A 10 21.47 -35.36 7.83
N LEU A 11 21.75 -36.08 6.76
CA LEU A 11 20.87 -36.26 5.60
C LEU A 11 19.75 -37.23 5.99
N VAL A 12 18.53 -36.72 6.14
CA VAL A 12 17.32 -37.55 6.23
C VAL A 12 16.79 -37.76 4.81
N PRO A 13 16.61 -39.01 4.33
CA PRO A 13 16.15 -39.26 2.97
C PRO A 13 14.61 -39.17 2.91
N PHE A 14 14.10 -38.23 2.11
CA PHE A 14 12.69 -38.25 1.68
C PHE A 14 12.56 -39.16 0.45
N PRO A 15 11.57 -40.08 0.41
CA PRO A 15 11.40 -40.96 -0.73
C PRO A 15 10.81 -40.19 -1.91
N PHE A 16 11.51 -40.24 -3.05
CA PHE A 16 10.97 -39.89 -4.35
C PHE A 16 9.79 -40.81 -4.68
N ASN A 17 8.58 -40.24 -4.78
CA ASN A 17 7.46 -40.91 -5.41
C ASN A 17 7.07 -40.15 -6.68
N ASN A 18 7.46 -40.72 -7.82
CA ASN A 18 7.07 -40.28 -9.16
C ASN A 18 5.60 -40.67 -9.37
N ASN A 19 4.68 -39.70 -9.29
CA ASN A 19 3.35 -39.87 -9.86
C ASN A 19 2.96 -38.64 -10.67
N LYS A 20 3.20 -38.73 -11.98
CA LYS A 20 2.55 -37.90 -13.00
C LYS A 20 1.04 -38.07 -12.87
N ARG A 21 0.37 -37.09 -12.26
CA ARG A 21 -1.06 -36.87 -12.48
C ARG A 21 -1.24 -35.50 -13.10
N ASN A 22 -1.42 -35.52 -14.42
CA ASN A 22 -2.09 -34.46 -15.18
C ASN A 22 -3.40 -34.14 -14.47
N ARG A 23 -3.42 -33.07 -13.68
CA ARG A 23 -4.63 -32.33 -13.37
C ARG A 23 -4.47 -30.98 -14.04
N GLY A 24 -4.95 -30.91 -15.29
CA GLY A 24 -5.21 -29.65 -15.93
C GLY A 24 -6.17 -28.87 -15.05
N LEU A 25 -5.64 -27.90 -14.31
CA LEU A 25 -6.44 -26.89 -13.66
C LEU A 25 -6.95 -26.02 -14.81
N LEU A 26 -8.20 -26.22 -15.21
CA LEU A 26 -8.95 -25.25 -15.98
C LEU A 26 -9.09 -24.01 -15.10
N ARG A 27 -8.04 -23.18 -15.06
CA ARG A 27 -8.10 -21.80 -14.57
C ARG A 27 -9.01 -21.13 -15.60
N ALA A 28 -10.29 -20.97 -15.26
CA ALA A 28 -11.20 -20.20 -16.07
C ALA A 28 -10.56 -18.82 -16.25
N GLN A 29 -10.02 -18.57 -17.45
CA GLN A 29 -9.59 -17.25 -17.86
C GLN A 29 -10.86 -16.41 -17.95
N LEU A 30 -11.31 -15.88 -16.81
CA LEU A 30 -12.11 -14.67 -16.83
C LEU A 30 -11.25 -13.68 -17.61
N SER A 31 -11.70 -13.27 -18.79
CA SER A 31 -10.94 -12.36 -19.63
C SER A 31 -10.50 -11.16 -18.78
N ASP A 32 -9.20 -10.86 -18.80
CA ASP A 32 -8.62 -9.73 -18.07
C ASP A 32 -9.35 -8.41 -18.39
N GLU A 33 -10.02 -8.33 -19.53
CA GLU A 33 -10.73 -7.14 -20.00
C GLU A 33 -12.04 -6.81 -19.27
N ASN A 34 -12.65 -7.76 -18.55
CA ASN A 34 -13.97 -7.55 -17.92
C ASN A 34 -13.92 -7.26 -16.42
N ASP A 35 -12.74 -7.27 -15.80
CA ASP A 35 -12.62 -6.99 -14.37
C ASP A 35 -12.57 -5.47 -14.11
N PRO A 36 -13.57 -4.88 -13.42
CA PRO A 36 -13.60 -3.44 -13.18
C PRO A 36 -12.47 -2.96 -12.28
N LEU A 37 -12.02 -3.77 -11.31
CA LEU A 37 -10.94 -3.40 -10.39
C LEU A 37 -9.60 -3.42 -11.13
N LEU A 38 -9.37 -4.43 -11.98
CA LEU A 38 -8.17 -4.49 -12.81
C LEU A 38 -8.09 -3.32 -13.79
N ARG A 39 -9.21 -2.93 -14.41
CA ARG A 39 -9.25 -1.75 -15.30
C ARG A 39 -8.95 -0.45 -14.56
N LEU A 40 -9.49 -0.27 -13.35
CA LEU A 40 -9.18 0.89 -12.51
C LEU A 40 -7.71 0.92 -12.12
N ALA A 41 -7.13 -0.22 -11.75
CA ALA A 41 -5.72 -0.34 -11.40
C ALA A 41 -4.81 -0.05 -12.60
N ILE A 42 -5.12 -0.56 -13.80
CA ILE A 42 -4.36 -0.24 -15.03
C ILE A 42 -4.41 1.27 -15.33
N ASN A 43 -5.58 1.89 -15.17
CA ASN A 43 -5.71 3.34 -15.36
C ASN A 43 -4.87 4.11 -14.33
N SER A 44 -4.90 3.70 -13.06
CA SER A 44 -4.07 4.25 -11.98
C SER A 44 -2.57 4.12 -12.29
N ALA A 45 -2.12 2.91 -12.67
CA ALA A 45 -0.74 2.63 -13.07
C ALA A 45 -0.27 3.49 -14.26
N SER A 46 -1.15 3.76 -15.23
CA SER A 46 -0.83 4.62 -16.39
C SER A 46 -0.57 6.10 -16.03
N LEU A 47 -1.01 6.53 -14.84
CA LEU A 47 -0.75 7.87 -14.30
C LEU A 47 0.56 7.94 -13.51
N GLN A 48 1.19 6.80 -13.21
CA GLN A 48 2.43 6.76 -12.44
C GLN A 48 3.61 7.24 -13.30
N PRO A 49 4.41 8.21 -12.81
CA PRO A 49 5.55 8.68 -13.56
C PRO A 49 6.67 7.63 -13.58
N LEU A 50 7.07 7.18 -14.77
CA LEU A 50 8.13 6.15 -14.90
C LEU A 50 9.47 6.55 -14.26
N PHE A 51 9.76 7.85 -14.16
CA PHE A 51 10.99 8.31 -13.51
C PHE A 51 10.98 8.10 -11.98
N MET A 52 9.79 7.97 -11.35
CA MET A 52 9.68 7.60 -9.93
C MET A 52 9.36 6.13 -9.73
N ASP A 53 8.67 5.51 -10.69
CA ASP A 53 8.34 4.10 -10.68
C ASP A 53 8.86 3.39 -11.92
N PRO A 54 10.01 2.69 -11.84
CA PRO A 54 10.57 1.95 -12.96
C PRO A 54 9.71 0.75 -13.40
N TYR A 55 8.77 0.30 -12.56
CA TYR A 55 7.94 -0.87 -12.83
C TYR A 55 6.54 -0.53 -13.37
N ALA A 56 6.09 0.72 -13.25
CA ALA A 56 4.76 1.13 -13.72
C ALA A 56 4.50 0.75 -15.20
N GLY A 57 5.54 0.78 -16.04
CA GLY A 57 5.46 0.41 -17.46
C GLY A 57 5.14 -1.06 -17.72
N CYS A 58 5.56 -1.99 -16.84
CA CYS A 58 5.27 -3.42 -17.03
C CYS A 58 3.88 -3.82 -16.56
N LEU A 59 3.24 -2.99 -15.72
CA LEU A 59 1.92 -3.26 -15.16
C LEU A 59 0.78 -2.92 -16.15
N VAL A 60 1.04 -1.98 -17.06
CA VAL A 60 0.08 -1.58 -18.10
C VAL A 60 0.19 -2.44 -19.36
N PRO A 61 -0.92 -2.67 -20.08
CA PRO A 61 -0.87 -3.29 -21.40
C PRO A 61 0.06 -2.54 -22.39
N PRO A 62 0.73 -3.23 -23.33
CA PRO A 62 1.69 -2.62 -24.26
C PRO A 62 1.14 -1.47 -25.12
N HIS A 63 -0.17 -1.45 -25.35
CA HIS A 63 -0.86 -0.44 -26.17
C HIS A 63 -1.43 0.73 -25.35
N THR A 64 -1.32 0.68 -24.03
CA THR A 64 -1.76 1.76 -23.15
C THR A 64 -0.81 2.94 -23.33
N ARG A 65 -1.34 4.09 -23.76
CA ARG A 65 -0.56 5.34 -23.80
C ARG A 65 -0.19 5.73 -22.38
N LEU A 66 1.05 5.45 -21.99
CA LEU A 66 1.66 6.04 -20.80
C LEU A 66 1.72 7.55 -21.02
N ASN A 67 1.02 8.29 -20.16
CA ASN A 67 0.86 9.72 -20.35
C ASN A 67 2.09 10.43 -19.76
N PHE A 68 3.24 10.37 -20.46
CA PHE A 68 4.51 10.93 -20.00
C PHE A 68 4.43 12.43 -19.69
N GLU A 69 3.57 13.18 -20.40
CA GLU A 69 3.39 14.62 -20.22
C GLU A 69 2.19 14.99 -19.32
N ASN A 70 1.31 14.03 -19.05
CA ASN A 70 0.01 14.21 -18.39
C ASN A 70 -0.23 13.22 -17.23
N SER A 71 0.83 12.62 -16.66
CA SER A 71 0.75 12.04 -15.31
C SER A 71 0.06 13.09 -14.44
N SER A 72 -1.05 12.73 -13.79
CA SER A 72 -1.77 13.71 -12.96
C SER A 72 -0.75 14.28 -11.98
N LYS A 73 -0.38 15.56 -12.15
CA LYS A 73 0.72 16.16 -11.38
C LYS A 73 0.48 15.98 -9.88
N HIS A 74 -0.80 15.95 -9.49
CA HIS A 74 -1.26 15.59 -8.15
C HIS A 74 -0.84 14.18 -7.73
N TYR A 75 -1.11 13.15 -8.53
CA TYR A 75 -0.74 11.78 -8.23
C TYR A 75 0.77 11.65 -8.02
N CYS A 76 1.59 12.28 -8.88
CA CYS A 76 3.05 12.31 -8.71
C CYS A 76 3.47 12.97 -7.38
N ILE A 77 2.85 14.10 -7.02
CA ILE A 77 3.12 14.80 -5.77
C ILE A 77 2.76 13.92 -4.57
N ALA A 78 1.57 13.32 -4.60
CA ALA A 78 1.07 12.48 -3.52
C ALA A 78 1.91 11.20 -3.36
N THR A 79 2.22 10.50 -4.45
CA THR A 79 3.09 9.31 -4.44
C THR A 79 4.43 9.64 -3.80
N LYS A 80 5.11 10.71 -4.22
CA LYS A 80 6.38 11.08 -3.59
C LYS A 80 6.21 11.46 -2.13
N PHE A 81 5.19 12.25 -1.79
CA PHE A 81 4.95 12.65 -0.41
C PHE A 81 4.77 11.43 0.49
N ILE A 82 3.96 10.46 0.06
CA ILE A 82 3.70 9.21 0.76
C ILE A 82 4.99 8.39 0.87
N ASP A 83 5.73 8.22 -0.23
CA ASP A 83 7.01 7.49 -0.24
C ASP A 83 8.02 8.07 0.75
N ASP A 84 8.24 9.39 0.69
CA ASP A 84 9.19 10.06 1.55
C ASP A 84 8.75 9.98 3.03
N LYS A 85 7.45 10.07 3.31
CA LYS A 85 6.91 9.99 4.67
C LYS A 85 6.95 8.55 5.21
N LEU A 86 6.68 7.54 4.37
CA LEU A 86 6.86 6.12 4.69
C LEU A 86 8.31 5.86 5.08
N LEU A 87 9.27 6.19 4.20
CA LEU A 87 10.68 5.97 4.47
C LEU A 87 11.18 6.75 5.68
N ARG A 88 10.78 8.02 5.83
CA ARG A 88 11.16 8.80 7.01
C ARG A 88 10.65 8.15 8.29
N THR A 89 9.38 7.80 8.40
CA THR A 89 8.83 7.21 9.63
C THR A 89 9.48 5.87 9.92
N VAL A 90 9.58 4.98 8.93
CA VAL A 90 10.16 3.63 9.07
C VAL A 90 11.63 3.71 9.51
N ASN A 91 12.41 4.68 9.02
CA ASN A 91 13.79 4.90 9.48
C ASN A 91 13.92 5.29 10.96
N HIS A 92 12.88 5.87 11.56
CA HIS A 92 12.87 6.26 12.97
C HIS A 92 12.19 5.22 13.87
N MET A 93 11.74 4.09 13.32
CA MET A 93 11.19 2.99 14.11
C MET A 93 12.30 2.06 14.59
N ASP A 94 12.29 1.77 15.89
CA ASP A 94 13.19 0.79 16.49
C ASP A 94 12.71 -0.65 16.24
N GLY A 95 13.67 -1.57 16.09
CA GLY A 95 13.39 -2.99 15.93
C GLY A 95 12.68 -3.35 14.61
N LEU A 96 11.63 -4.18 14.73
CA LEU A 96 10.84 -4.68 13.61
C LEU A 96 9.87 -3.61 13.12
N LYS A 97 9.96 -3.25 11.85
CA LYS A 97 9.23 -2.13 11.25
C LYS A 97 8.05 -2.67 10.45
N GLN A 98 6.85 -2.19 10.74
CA GLN A 98 5.63 -2.65 10.08
C GLN A 98 5.07 -1.57 9.18
N VAL A 99 4.90 -1.91 7.91
CA VAL A 99 4.28 -1.05 6.90
C VAL A 99 3.02 -1.75 6.39
N VAL A 100 1.89 -1.06 6.40
CA VAL A 100 0.65 -1.56 5.82
C VAL A 100 0.26 -0.66 4.66
N LEU A 101 0.08 -1.23 3.47
CA LEU A 101 -0.31 -0.52 2.26
C LEU A 101 -1.73 -0.95 1.88
N PHE A 102 -2.66 -0.01 1.83
CA PHE A 102 -3.97 -0.20 1.23
C PHE A 102 -3.89 0.28 -0.21
N SER A 103 -3.82 -0.67 -1.16
CA SER A 103 -3.51 -0.39 -2.56
C SER A 103 -4.57 -0.95 -3.54
N ASP A 104 -4.47 -0.55 -4.80
CA ASP A 104 -5.26 -1.16 -5.89
C ASP A 104 -4.71 -2.53 -6.34
N GLY A 105 -3.61 -3.01 -5.75
CA GLY A 105 -2.92 -4.25 -6.10
C GLY A 105 -1.79 -4.08 -7.12
N MET A 106 -1.53 -2.84 -7.56
CA MET A 106 -0.42 -2.49 -8.45
C MET A 106 0.66 -1.65 -7.75
N ASP A 107 0.73 -1.68 -6.41
CA ASP A 107 1.74 -0.92 -5.67
C ASP A 107 3.14 -1.54 -5.83
N THR A 108 4.06 -0.74 -6.36
CA THR A 108 5.45 -1.12 -6.66
C THR A 108 6.44 -0.72 -5.58
N ARG A 109 5.99 0.00 -4.53
CA ARG A 109 6.83 0.42 -3.40
C ARG A 109 7.65 -0.70 -2.78
N PRO A 110 7.15 -1.94 -2.59
CA PRO A 110 7.96 -3.05 -2.07
C PRO A 110 9.21 -3.34 -2.90
N TYR A 111 9.19 -3.01 -4.20
CA TYR A 111 10.24 -3.30 -5.16
C TYR A 111 11.15 -2.10 -5.48
N ARG A 112 10.63 -0.87 -5.36
CA ARG A 112 11.36 0.35 -5.76
C ARG A 112 11.88 1.22 -4.61
N LEU A 113 11.30 1.10 -3.41
CA LEU A 113 11.76 1.87 -2.26
C LEU A 113 12.90 1.15 -1.51
N ASN A 114 13.89 1.93 -1.07
CA ASN A 114 15.02 1.46 -0.27
C ASN A 114 14.61 1.28 1.19
N TRP A 115 13.80 0.25 1.45
CA TRP A 115 13.31 -0.07 2.77
C TRP A 115 14.46 -0.40 3.74
N PRO A 116 14.41 0.13 4.99
CA PRO A 116 15.36 -0.25 6.03
C PRO A 116 15.33 -1.76 6.33
N SER A 117 16.39 -2.26 6.96
CA SER A 117 16.40 -3.67 7.37
C SER A 117 15.35 -3.96 8.44
N SER A 118 14.85 -5.20 8.43
CA SER A 118 13.81 -5.69 9.32
C SER A 118 12.47 -4.97 9.10
N THR A 119 12.12 -4.72 7.85
CA THR A 119 10.81 -4.19 7.44
C THR A 119 9.91 -5.31 6.95
N ILE A 120 8.71 -5.41 7.52
CA ILE A 120 7.62 -6.22 6.98
C ILE A 120 6.61 -5.27 6.34
N ILE A 121 6.26 -5.57 5.09
CA ILE A 121 5.29 -4.82 4.30
C ILE A 121 4.09 -5.71 4.06
N PHE A 122 2.93 -5.30 4.57
CA PHE A 122 1.65 -5.92 4.33
C PHE A 122 0.93 -5.12 3.24
N ASP A 123 0.54 -5.78 2.15
CA ASP A 123 -0.25 -5.15 1.09
C ASP A 123 -1.68 -5.68 1.15
N ILE A 124 -2.63 -4.79 1.44
CA ILE A 124 -4.05 -5.06 1.49
C ILE A 124 -4.66 -4.54 0.20
N SER A 125 -4.98 -5.45 -0.72
CA SER A 125 -5.47 -5.09 -2.05
C SER A 125 -6.37 -6.18 -2.63
N PRO A 126 -7.08 -5.90 -3.75
CA PRO A 126 -7.84 -6.93 -4.43
C PRO A 126 -6.95 -8.09 -4.91
N GLU A 127 -7.28 -9.32 -4.50
CA GLU A 127 -6.46 -10.52 -4.76
C GLU A 127 -6.16 -10.69 -6.25
N ARG A 128 -7.18 -10.52 -7.10
CA ARG A 128 -7.02 -10.74 -8.54
C ARG A 128 -6.07 -9.74 -9.20
N VAL A 129 -6.10 -8.47 -8.77
CA VAL A 129 -5.20 -7.44 -9.32
C VAL A 129 -3.78 -7.71 -8.85
N TYR A 130 -3.61 -8.06 -7.57
CA TYR A 130 -2.32 -8.45 -7.01
C TYR A 130 -1.68 -9.62 -7.77
N GLN A 131 -2.44 -10.69 -8.05
CA GLN A 131 -1.93 -11.85 -8.80
C GLN A 131 -1.49 -11.48 -10.22
N ASN A 132 -2.22 -10.59 -10.91
CA ASN A 132 -1.82 -10.11 -12.24
C ASN A 132 -0.53 -9.27 -12.17
N ALA A 133 -0.42 -8.41 -11.15
CA ALA A 133 0.74 -7.53 -10.98
C ALA A 133 2.01 -8.31 -10.63
N ILE A 134 1.93 -9.29 -9.71
CA ILE A 134 3.10 -10.04 -9.28
C ILE A 134 3.69 -10.91 -10.39
N GLU A 135 2.86 -11.51 -11.26
CA GLU A 135 3.32 -12.24 -12.44
C GLU A 135 4.15 -11.32 -13.36
N LYS A 136 3.62 -10.13 -13.69
CA LYS A 136 4.32 -9.12 -14.53
C LYS A 136 5.60 -8.58 -13.91
N LEU A 137 5.60 -8.35 -12.60
CA LEU A 137 6.78 -7.88 -11.87
C LEU A 137 7.89 -8.94 -11.85
N GLN A 138 7.53 -10.21 -11.74
CA GLN A 138 8.47 -11.33 -11.83
C GLN A 138 9.09 -11.44 -13.23
N ASP A 139 8.29 -11.25 -14.29
CA ASP A 139 8.77 -11.33 -15.68
C ASP A 139 9.86 -10.29 -16.01
N VAL A 140 9.79 -9.10 -15.40
CA VAL A 140 10.82 -8.06 -15.54
C VAL A 140 11.95 -8.19 -14.52
N GLY A 141 11.93 -9.22 -13.68
CA GLY A 141 12.95 -9.49 -12.68
C GLY A 141 12.93 -8.55 -11.48
N ALA A 142 11.78 -7.93 -11.17
CA ALA A 142 11.62 -7.11 -9.97
C ALA A 142 11.88 -7.95 -8.72
N LYS A 143 12.68 -7.42 -7.79
CA LYS A 143 13.07 -8.12 -6.56
C LYS A 143 12.84 -7.24 -5.35
N ILE A 144 12.29 -7.86 -4.32
CA ILE A 144 12.13 -7.26 -3.00
C ILE A 144 13.47 -7.36 -2.27
N PRO A 145 13.94 -6.31 -1.56
CA PRO A 145 15.17 -6.39 -0.79
C PRO A 145 15.16 -7.58 0.18
N ARG A 146 16.25 -8.34 0.26
CA ARG A 146 16.35 -9.53 1.12
C ARG A 146 16.12 -9.26 2.61
N SER A 147 16.34 -8.02 3.03
CA SER A 147 16.14 -7.54 4.38
C SER A 147 14.68 -7.17 4.70
N CYS A 148 13.78 -7.35 3.72
CA CYS A 148 12.36 -7.04 3.81
C CYS A 148 11.51 -8.29 3.55
N LEU A 149 10.37 -8.36 4.22
CA LEU A 149 9.36 -9.37 3.98
C LEU A 149 8.12 -8.69 3.40
N PHE A 150 7.59 -9.22 2.31
CA PHE A 150 6.39 -8.71 1.65
C PHE A 150 5.28 -9.75 1.68
N LEU A 151 4.12 -9.37 2.21
CA LEU A 151 3.00 -10.27 2.45
C LEU A 151 1.70 -9.62 1.95
N HIS A 152 1.07 -10.24 0.96
CA HIS A 152 -0.25 -9.82 0.50
C HIS A 152 -1.36 -10.30 1.42
N VAL A 153 -2.36 -9.47 1.67
CA VAL A 153 -3.58 -9.74 2.42
C VAL A 153 -4.77 -9.40 1.52
N PRO A 154 -5.60 -10.38 1.13
CA PRO A 154 -6.74 -10.11 0.26
C PRO A 154 -7.68 -9.09 0.89
N LEU A 155 -8.04 -8.03 0.16
CA LEU A 155 -9.03 -7.05 0.60
C LEU A 155 -10.40 -7.70 0.81
N GLU A 156 -10.68 -8.78 0.08
CA GLU A 156 -11.88 -9.60 0.18
C GLU A 156 -11.92 -10.49 1.44
N SER A 157 -10.89 -10.47 2.29
CA SER A 157 -10.88 -11.20 3.55
C SER A 157 -12.04 -10.77 4.45
N SER A 158 -12.78 -11.73 5.00
CA SER A 158 -13.89 -11.45 5.92
C SER A 158 -13.47 -10.70 7.18
N ASN A 159 -12.22 -10.87 7.61
CA ASN A 159 -11.61 -10.16 8.73
C ASN A 159 -10.14 -9.84 8.39
N ILE A 160 -9.90 -8.60 7.96
CA ILE A 160 -8.56 -8.12 7.57
C ILE A 160 -7.60 -8.11 8.77
N GLN A 161 -8.08 -7.73 9.96
CA GLN A 161 -7.27 -7.67 11.17
C GLN A 161 -6.75 -9.06 11.57
N GLU A 162 -7.62 -10.05 11.58
CA GLU A 162 -7.22 -11.44 11.86
C GLU A 162 -6.25 -11.97 10.79
N ALA A 163 -6.51 -11.70 9.51
CA ALA A 163 -5.62 -12.11 8.42
C ALA A 163 -4.21 -11.49 8.55
N LEU A 164 -4.12 -10.22 8.98
CA LEU A 164 -2.86 -9.55 9.28
C LEU A 164 -2.14 -10.19 10.46
N HIS A 165 -2.84 -10.44 11.57
CA HIS A 165 -2.27 -11.10 12.75
C HIS A 165 -1.72 -12.49 12.42
N MET A 166 -2.45 -13.28 11.64
CA MET A 166 -2.00 -14.61 11.18
C MET A 166 -0.75 -14.53 10.28
N LYS A 167 -0.51 -13.39 9.63
CA LYS A 167 0.70 -13.09 8.85
C LYS A 167 1.81 -12.43 9.68
N GLY A 168 1.62 -12.28 10.99
CA GLY A 168 2.62 -11.78 11.93
C GLY A 168 2.54 -10.28 12.22
N PHE A 169 1.48 -9.59 11.79
CA PHE A 169 1.25 -8.22 12.24
C PHE A 169 1.00 -8.17 13.75
N ASN A 170 1.60 -7.18 14.42
CA ASN A 170 1.48 -6.97 15.85
C ASN A 170 1.05 -5.53 16.13
N GLY A 171 -0.19 -5.35 16.61
CA GLY A 171 -0.75 -4.04 16.93
C GLY A 171 -0.09 -3.35 18.13
N ASN A 172 0.64 -4.10 18.96
CA ASN A 172 1.41 -3.58 20.10
C ASN A 172 2.80 -3.06 19.69
N ARG A 173 3.04 -2.88 18.38
CA ARG A 173 4.30 -2.35 17.85
C ARG A 173 4.05 -1.17 16.91
N PRO A 174 4.99 -0.20 16.84
CA PRO A 174 4.89 0.90 15.91
C PRO A 174 4.67 0.43 14.47
N SER A 175 3.70 1.05 13.81
CA SER A 175 3.40 0.79 12.40
C SER A 175 3.06 2.08 11.66
N ILE A 176 3.25 2.06 10.35
CA ILE A 176 2.78 3.11 9.46
C ILE A 176 1.90 2.50 8.39
N LEU A 177 0.74 3.09 8.19
CA LEU A 177 -0.28 2.63 7.27
C LEU A 177 -0.47 3.69 6.20
N ALA A 178 -0.44 3.30 4.93
CA ALA A 178 -0.68 4.19 3.80
C ALA A 178 -1.86 3.74 2.95
N ILE A 179 -2.69 4.67 2.48
CA ILE A 179 -3.75 4.40 1.50
C ILE A 179 -3.54 5.24 0.23
N GLN A 180 -3.38 4.57 -0.91
CA GLN A 180 -3.29 5.23 -2.21
C GLN A 180 -3.79 4.28 -3.29
N GLY A 181 -4.58 4.79 -4.24
CA GLY A 181 -5.07 4.02 -5.39
C GLY A 181 -6.21 3.05 -5.05
N LEU A 182 -6.43 2.70 -3.77
CA LEU A 182 -7.51 1.81 -3.35
C LEU A 182 -8.87 2.26 -3.93
N PRO A 183 -9.60 1.38 -4.63
CA PRO A 183 -10.84 1.73 -5.34
C PRO A 183 -12.01 1.92 -4.38
N LEU A 184 -12.02 3.06 -3.69
CA LEU A 184 -13.08 3.46 -2.76
C LEU A 184 -14.36 3.84 -3.52
N MET A 185 -15.42 3.05 -3.33
CA MET A 185 -16.72 3.28 -3.96
C MET A 185 -17.72 4.06 -3.10
N THR A 186 -17.51 4.08 -1.77
CA THR A 186 -18.41 4.76 -0.83
C THR A 186 -17.66 5.29 0.38
N LEU A 187 -18.26 6.26 1.09
CA LEU A 187 -17.74 6.71 2.37
C LEU A 187 -17.80 5.61 3.44
N ALA A 188 -18.80 4.74 3.37
CA ALA A 188 -18.91 3.59 4.27
C ALA A 188 -17.69 2.67 4.14
N SER A 189 -17.26 2.35 2.91
CA SER A 189 -16.05 1.56 2.67
C SER A 189 -14.80 2.20 3.29
N PHE A 190 -14.67 3.53 3.22
CA PHE A 190 -13.56 4.23 3.87
C PHE A 190 -13.67 4.22 5.41
N LYS A 191 -14.88 4.36 5.96
CA LYS A 191 -15.12 4.25 7.41
C LYS A 191 -14.75 2.87 7.94
N GLU A 192 -15.06 1.80 7.22
CA GLU A 192 -14.64 0.43 7.60
C GLU A 192 -13.12 0.27 7.63
N ILE A 193 -12.41 0.84 6.64
CA ILE A 193 -10.94 0.85 6.65
C ILE A 193 -10.43 1.65 7.85
N LEU A 194 -10.99 2.83 8.09
CA LEU A 194 -10.59 3.68 9.21
C LEU A 194 -10.82 2.99 10.58
N LEU A 195 -11.93 2.27 10.73
CA LEU A 195 -12.23 1.44 11.91
C LEU A 195 -11.22 0.30 12.06
N THR A 196 -10.94 -0.41 10.97
CA THR A 196 -9.95 -1.51 10.93
C THR A 196 -8.57 -0.98 11.33
N VAL A 197 -8.12 0.12 10.73
CA VAL A 197 -6.85 0.78 11.05
C VAL A 197 -6.82 1.25 12.49
N SER A 198 -7.91 1.80 13.02
CA SER A 198 -8.03 2.21 14.43
C SER A 198 -7.83 1.03 15.39
N GLY A 199 -8.45 -0.12 15.10
CA GLY A 199 -8.36 -1.32 15.94
C GLY A 199 -7.00 -2.05 15.89
N MET A 200 -6.11 -1.66 14.99
CA MET A 200 -4.80 -2.28 14.79
C MET A 200 -3.62 -1.36 15.14
N ALA A 201 -3.87 -0.07 15.30
CA ALA A 201 -2.84 0.95 15.51
C ALA A 201 -2.72 1.32 16.99
N MET A 202 -1.52 1.22 17.54
CA MET A 202 -1.17 1.79 18.85
C MET A 202 -0.87 3.30 18.76
N ASP A 203 -0.77 3.95 19.91
CA ASP A 203 -0.43 5.36 20.06
C ASP A 203 0.81 5.74 19.24
N GLY A 204 0.75 6.88 18.55
CA GLY A 204 1.81 7.38 17.68
C GLY A 204 1.94 6.68 16.32
N CYS A 205 1.17 5.62 16.04
CA CYS A 205 1.11 5.06 14.69
C CYS A 205 0.54 6.08 13.71
N LEU A 206 1.08 6.08 12.49
CA LEU A 206 0.66 7.01 11.44
C LEU A 206 -0.21 6.33 10.40
N PHE A 207 -1.31 6.98 10.03
CA PHE A 207 -2.12 6.65 8.86
C PHE A 207 -2.09 7.82 7.88
N LEU A 208 -1.57 7.62 6.67
CA LEU A 208 -1.48 8.68 5.66
C LEU A 208 -2.02 8.22 4.31
N GLY A 209 -2.36 9.17 3.44
CA GLY A 209 -2.77 8.79 2.11
C GLY A 209 -3.60 9.83 1.40
N GLU A 210 -4.27 9.36 0.35
CA GLU A 210 -5.19 10.16 -0.45
C GLU A 210 -6.62 9.67 -0.31
N LEU A 211 -7.55 10.60 -0.15
CA LEU A 211 -8.99 10.35 -0.11
C LEU A 211 -9.67 11.11 -1.26
N PRO A 212 -10.49 10.47 -2.11
CA PRO A 212 -11.26 11.20 -3.11
C PRO A 212 -12.11 12.31 -2.47
N ALA A 213 -11.97 13.54 -2.95
CA ALA A 213 -12.63 14.71 -2.37
C ALA A 213 -14.17 14.63 -2.43
N TRP A 214 -14.71 13.88 -3.40
CA TRP A 214 -16.15 13.66 -3.56
C TRP A 214 -16.76 12.82 -2.42
N LEU A 215 -15.95 12.09 -1.64
CA LEU A 215 -16.42 11.36 -0.45
C LEU A 215 -16.76 12.28 0.71
N ALA A 216 -16.26 13.52 0.72
CA ALA A 216 -16.65 14.50 1.71
C ALA A 216 -18.11 14.91 1.47
N GLU A 217 -18.99 14.64 2.44
CA GLU A 217 -20.44 14.91 2.40
C GLU A 217 -20.81 16.41 2.40
N THR A 218 -19.89 17.30 2.07
CA THR A 218 -20.12 18.74 2.15
C THR A 218 -20.81 19.22 0.88
N LYS A 219 -22.00 19.83 1.03
CA LYS A 219 -22.55 20.74 0.01
C LYS A 219 -21.44 21.73 -0.37
N ILE A 220 -21.05 21.67 -1.63
CA ILE A 220 -19.99 22.41 -2.33
C ILE A 220 -19.65 23.75 -1.67
N GLY A 221 -18.37 23.97 -1.32
CA GLY A 221 -17.80 25.30 -1.55
C GLY A 221 -16.65 25.81 -0.69
N THR A 222 -16.33 25.28 0.50
CA THR A 222 -15.27 25.90 1.32
C THR A 222 -14.30 24.90 1.96
N LYS A 223 -13.00 25.20 1.89
CA LYS A 223 -11.92 24.41 2.49
C LYS A 223 -12.14 24.15 4.00
N SER A 224 -12.70 25.12 4.71
CA SER A 224 -12.98 25.03 6.15
C SER A 224 -14.05 23.98 6.49
N SER A 225 -15.02 23.72 5.61
CA SER A 225 -16.01 22.65 5.86
C SER A 225 -15.42 21.26 5.67
N THR A 226 -14.52 21.10 4.70
CA THR A 226 -13.80 19.83 4.48
C THR A 226 -12.85 19.51 5.64
N GLU A 227 -12.11 20.49 6.15
CA GLU A 227 -11.23 20.32 7.32
C GLU A 227 -12.01 19.84 8.55
N LYS A 228 -13.11 20.52 8.88
CA LYS A 228 -13.98 20.11 10.01
C LYS A 228 -14.58 18.71 9.83
N TRP A 229 -14.96 18.35 8.60
CA TRP A 229 -15.49 17.03 8.30
C TRP A 229 -14.42 15.95 8.48
N MET A 230 -13.20 16.17 7.97
CA MET A 230 -12.06 15.27 8.18
C MET A 230 -11.75 15.12 9.66
N ASP A 231 -11.67 16.23 10.40
CA ASP A 231 -11.39 16.23 11.83
C ASP A 231 -12.42 15.38 12.59
N ASN A 232 -13.71 15.61 12.36
CA ASN A 232 -14.78 14.84 13.01
C ASN A 232 -14.71 13.34 12.65
N LEU A 233 -14.48 13.02 11.38
CA LEU A 233 -14.41 11.63 10.90
C LEU A 233 -13.25 10.86 11.54
N PHE A 234 -12.06 11.45 11.56
CA PHE A 234 -10.86 10.80 12.10
C PHE A 234 -10.85 10.79 13.62
N MET A 235 -11.25 11.89 14.28
CA MET A 235 -11.31 11.95 15.75
C MET A 235 -12.27 10.93 16.34
N SER A 236 -13.41 10.67 15.67
CA SER A 236 -14.36 9.62 16.07
C SER A 236 -13.74 8.21 16.05
N ASN A 237 -12.61 8.04 15.37
CA ASN A 237 -11.85 6.80 15.24
C ASN A 237 -10.48 6.88 15.96
N GLY A 238 -10.30 7.83 16.88
CA GLY A 238 -9.07 7.95 17.67
C GLY A 238 -7.89 8.63 16.96
N PHE A 239 -8.10 9.19 15.77
CA PHE A 239 -7.03 9.80 15.00
C PHE A 239 -7.07 11.33 15.03
N LYS A 240 -5.92 11.95 15.27
CA LYS A 240 -5.70 13.37 14.97
C LYS A 240 -5.23 13.52 13.54
N VAL A 241 -6.08 14.06 12.66
CA VAL A 241 -5.76 14.24 11.24
C VAL A 241 -5.26 15.64 10.92
N ASN A 242 -4.37 15.72 9.93
CA ASN A 242 -3.94 16.96 9.32
C ASN A 242 -4.08 16.84 7.79
N MET A 243 -4.82 17.76 7.18
CA MET A 243 -4.84 17.89 5.73
C MET A 243 -3.53 18.50 5.22
N VAL A 244 -2.94 17.85 4.22
CA VAL A 244 -1.69 18.26 3.60
C VAL A 244 -2.01 19.04 2.33
N SER A 245 -1.55 20.28 2.27
CA SER A 245 -1.65 21.09 1.05
C SER A 245 -0.72 20.53 -0.02
N TYR A 246 -1.25 20.26 -1.21
CA TYR A 246 -0.45 19.86 -2.37
C TYR A 246 0.60 20.87 -2.75
N HIS A 247 0.36 22.17 -2.58
CA HIS A 247 1.39 23.18 -2.79
C HIS A 247 2.56 23.01 -1.80
N LYS A 248 2.28 22.72 -0.52
CA LYS A 248 3.33 22.39 0.47
C LYS A 248 4.06 21.09 0.09
N ALA A 249 3.34 20.06 -0.35
CA ALA A 249 3.94 18.82 -0.81
C ALA A 249 4.79 19.02 -2.09
N ALA A 250 4.35 19.84 -3.04
CA ALA A 250 5.07 20.16 -4.27
C ALA A 250 6.33 21.01 -4.04
N LYS A 251 6.37 21.84 -2.99
CA LYS A 251 7.61 22.55 -2.61
C LYS A 251 8.74 21.58 -2.27
N SER A 252 8.44 20.42 -1.69
CA SER A 252 9.45 19.37 -1.46
C SER A 252 9.97 18.73 -2.76
N LEU A 253 9.28 18.95 -3.88
CA LEU A 253 9.64 18.50 -5.23
C LEU A 253 10.38 19.56 -6.06
N GLY A 254 10.60 20.76 -5.52
CA GLY A 254 11.26 21.85 -6.25
C GLY A 254 10.46 22.43 -7.41
N LYS A 255 9.14 22.16 -7.49
CA LYS A 255 8.27 22.67 -8.56
C LYS A 255 7.21 23.62 -7.98
N ALA A 256 7.23 24.87 -8.41
CA ALA A 256 6.09 25.78 -8.23
C ALA A 256 4.94 25.32 -9.14
N LEU A 257 3.74 25.18 -8.59
CA LEU A 257 2.63 24.57 -9.30
C LEU A 257 1.33 25.30 -8.98
N GLU A 258 0.76 25.91 -10.02
CA GLU A 258 -0.63 26.36 -10.07
C GLU A 258 -1.50 25.10 -10.19
N LEU A 259 -2.08 24.67 -9.07
CA LEU A 259 -2.90 23.46 -8.98
C LEU A 259 -4.37 23.88 -8.90
N GLY A 260 -5.20 23.39 -9.84
CA GLY A 260 -6.66 23.59 -9.81
C GLY A 260 -7.35 22.82 -8.68
N ASP A 261 -8.68 22.73 -8.72
CA ASP A 261 -9.45 21.98 -7.71
C ASP A 261 -9.01 20.52 -7.65
N HIS A 262 -8.62 20.08 -6.45
CA HIS A 262 -7.98 18.79 -6.24
C HIS A 262 -9.03 17.69 -6.11
N LYS A 263 -8.95 16.67 -6.98
CA LYS A 263 -9.84 15.49 -6.90
C LYS A 263 -9.62 14.62 -5.67
N TYR A 264 -8.48 14.79 -5.00
CA TYR A 264 -8.07 14.02 -3.83
C TYR A 264 -7.60 14.95 -2.71
N ILE A 265 -7.93 14.57 -1.47
CA ILE A 265 -7.46 15.16 -0.22
C ILE A 265 -6.28 14.33 0.26
N LEU A 266 -5.11 14.96 0.35
CA LEU A 266 -3.92 14.35 0.95
C LEU A 266 -3.95 14.58 2.46
N PHE A 267 -3.71 13.55 3.27
CA PHE A 267 -3.77 13.64 4.72
C PHE A 267 -2.65 12.86 5.42
N VAL A 268 -2.38 13.24 6.67
CA VAL A 268 -1.61 12.46 7.65
C VAL A 268 -2.38 12.48 8.96
N ALA A 269 -2.63 11.31 9.51
CA ALA A 269 -3.31 11.10 10.77
C ALA A 269 -2.40 10.35 11.75
N GLU A 270 -2.48 10.72 13.01
CA GLU A 270 -1.75 10.11 14.12
C GLU A 270 -2.74 9.47 15.09
N GLN A 271 -2.50 8.21 15.44
CA GLN A 271 -3.30 7.48 16.40
C GLN A 271 -3.06 8.02 17.80
N LEU A 272 -4.14 8.30 18.54
CA LEU A 272 -4.11 8.82 19.91
C LEU A 272 -4.44 7.77 20.98
N ARG A 273 -4.86 6.57 20.58
CA ARG A 273 -5.25 5.50 21.51
C ARG A 273 -4.02 4.71 21.96
N PHE A 274 -3.88 4.51 23.26
CA PHE A 274 -3.06 3.42 23.78
C PHE A 274 -3.69 2.09 23.35
N SER A 275 -2.87 1.12 22.94
CA SER A 275 -3.37 -0.21 22.55
C SER A 275 -4.25 -0.78 23.66
N ASP A 276 -5.38 -1.40 23.33
CA ASP A 276 -6.38 -1.93 24.28
C ASP A 276 -5.87 -3.12 25.15
N ASP A 277 -4.56 -3.37 25.16
CA ASP A 277 -3.87 -4.36 26.00
C ASP A 277 -3.07 -3.69 27.15
N GLN A 278 -3.74 -2.91 28.02
CA GLN A 278 -3.22 -2.49 29.34
C GLN A 278 -4.05 -3.03 30.49
#